data_AF-A0AAE0E0N7-F1
#
_entry.id   AF-A0AAE0E0N7-F1
#
_cell.length_a   1.000
_cell.length_b   1.000
_cell.length_c   1.000
_cell.angle_alpha   90.00
_cell.angle_beta   90.00
_cell.angle_gamma   90.00
#
_symmetry.space_group_name_H-M   'P 1'
#
loop_
_entity.id
_entity.type
_entity.pdbx_description
1 polymer ?
#
loop_
_entity_poly.entity_id
_entity_poly.type
_entity_poly.pdbx_seq_one_letter_code
_entity_poly.pdbx_strand_id
1 'polypeptide(L)' 'MQQKIVIMLKLKCDKCRSKAMKIAAVADGVITVAWEGEEKNKVVMTGDGTDAATVTRRLRKKLGYADLVSVEQVK' A
#
# COMPACT_ATOMS: atom_id res chain seq x y z
N MET A 1 15.20 -9.93 -1.92
CA MET A 1 15.69 -8.54 -2.04
C MET A 1 14.56 -7.63 -1.56
N GLN A 2 14.81 -6.77 -0.59
CA GLN A 2 13.74 -5.95 -0.02
C GLN A 2 13.33 -4.80 -0.95
N GLN A 3 12.05 -4.45 -0.93
CA GLN A 3 11.48 -3.36 -1.70
C GLN A 3 10.64 -2.47 -0.79
N LYS A 4 10.67 -1.17 -1.03
CA LYS A 4 9.78 -0.17 -0.46
C LYS A 4 8.80 0.26 -1.54
N ILE A 5 7.51 0.08 -1.28
CA ILE A 5 6.44 0.40 -2.21
C ILE A 5 5.56 1.49 -1.58
N VAL A 6 5.27 2.52 -2.36
CA VAL A 6 4.43 3.65 -1.94
C VAL A 6 3.19 3.70 -2.83
N ILE A 7 2.01 3.61 -2.22
CA ILE A 7 0.72 3.69 -2.91
C ILE A 7 -0.10 4.84 -2.36
N MET A 8 -0.53 5.76 -3.22
CA MET A 8 -1.46 6.83 -2.87
C MET A 8 -2.91 6.32 -2.93
N LEU A 9 -3.70 6.66 -1.92
CA LEU A 9 -5.11 6.32 -1.81
C LEU A 9 -5.94 7.59 -1.59
N LYS A 10 -7.11 7.68 -2.24
CA LYS A 10 -8.08 8.75 -2.01
C LYS A 10 -9.24 8.19 -1.18
N LEU A 11 -9.09 8.25 0.15
CA LEU A 11 -10.06 7.70 1.11
C LEU A 11 -10.71 8.83 1.91
N LYS A 12 -12.05 8.79 2.01
CA LYS A 12 -12.83 9.79 2.76
C LYS A 12 -13.31 9.28 4.13
N CYS A 13 -12.99 8.05 4.51
CA CYS A 13 -13.55 7.41 5.70
C CYS A 13 -12.51 6.58 6.48
N ASP A 14 -12.57 6.59 7.81
CA ASP A 14 -11.61 5.84 8.64
C ASP A 14 -11.75 4.32 8.50
N LYS A 15 -12.98 3.82 8.33
CA LYS A 15 -13.22 2.40 7.99
C LYS A 15 -12.50 1.99 6.70
N CYS A 16 -12.41 2.92 5.73
CA CYS A 16 -11.73 2.72 4.46
C CYS A 16 -10.21 2.63 4.68
N ARG A 17 -9.65 3.48 5.55
CA ARG A 17 -8.23 3.45 5.94
C ARG A 17 -7.86 2.14 6.61
N SER A 18 -8.65 1.69 7.60
CA SER A 18 -8.42 0.40 8.25
C SER A 18 -8.47 -0.77 7.25
N LYS A 19 -9.39 -0.72 6.27
CA LYS A 19 -9.49 -1.73 5.22
C LYS A 19 -8.29 -1.74 4.28
N ALA A 20 -7.77 -0.56 3.92
CA ALA A 20 -6.56 -0.44 3.10
C ALA A 20 -5.34 -1.05 3.79
N MET A 21 -5.13 -0.72 5.06
CA MET A 21 -4.09 -1.31 5.90
C MET A 21 -4.19 -2.83 5.95
N LYS A 22 -5.39 -3.38 6.17
CA LYS A 22 -5.60 -4.83 6.17
C LYS A 22 -5.22 -5.47 4.84
N ILE A 23 -5.61 -4.87 3.71
CA ILE A 23 -5.29 -5.39 2.37
C ILE A 23 -3.78 -5.38 2.13
N ALA A 24 -3.09 -4.30 2.51
CA ALA A 24 -1.65 -4.18 2.36
C ALA A 24 -0.90 -5.16 3.28
N ALA A 25 -1.34 -5.33 4.54
CA ALA A 25 -0.67 -6.18 5.52
C ALA A 25 -0.80 -7.68 5.22
N VAL A 26 -1.87 -8.11 4.54
CA VAL A 26 -2.05 -9.52 4.11
C VAL A 26 -1.51 -9.79 2.71
N ALA A 27 -0.87 -8.81 2.07
CA ALA A 27 -0.25 -9.02 0.77
C ALA A 27 0.99 -9.90 0.91
N ASP A 28 1.20 -10.75 -0.09
CA ASP A 28 2.30 -11.70 -0.08
C ASP A 28 3.65 -10.98 -0.13
N GLY A 29 4.60 -11.46 0.68
CA GLY A 29 5.93 -10.88 0.82
C GLY A 29 6.00 -9.59 1.64
N VAL A 30 4.88 -9.02 2.11
CA VAL A 30 4.90 -7.79 2.93
C VAL A 30 5.36 -8.09 4.36
N ILE A 31 6.29 -7.26 4.86
CA ILE A 31 6.87 -7.35 6.20
C ILE A 31 6.36 -6.20 7.07
N THR A 32 6.33 -4.97 6.55
CA THR A 32 5.82 -3.81 7.27
C THR A 32 4.86 -2.99 6.42
N VAL A 33 3.92 -2.33 7.09
CA VAL A 33 2.96 -1.41 6.49
C VAL A 33 2.76 -0.23 7.41
N ALA A 34 2.79 0.98 6.86
CA ALA A 34 2.54 2.22 7.57
C ALA A 34 1.75 3.22 6.70
N TRP A 35 1.11 4.17 7.36
CA TRP A 35 0.57 5.36 6.70
C TRP A 35 1.61 6.47 6.72
N GLU A 36 1.81 7.12 5.58
CA GLU A 36 2.61 8.33 5.42
C GLU A 36 1.80 9.43 4.69
N GLY A 37 2.38 10.63 4.63
CA GLY A 37 1.78 11.84 4.06
C GLY A 37 1.00 12.64 5.10
N GLU A 38 0.96 13.96 4.92
CA GLU A 38 0.31 14.93 5.84
C GLU A 38 -1.15 14.56 6.13
N GLU A 39 -1.87 14.04 5.12
CA GLU A 39 -3.28 13.63 5.23
C GLU A 39 -3.48 12.13 5.47
N LYS A 40 -2.42 11.35 5.75
CA LYS A 40 -2.45 9.88 5.80
C LYS A 40 -3.09 9.28 4.55
N ASN A 41 -2.66 9.77 3.40
CA ASN A 41 -3.15 9.39 2.08
C ASN A 41 -2.19 8.47 1.32
N LYS A 42 -1.03 8.12 1.89
CA LYS A 42 -0.07 7.18 1.31
C LYS A 42 0.09 5.96 2.21
N VAL A 43 -0.05 4.76 1.64
CA VAL A 43 0.36 3.52 2.30
C VAL A 43 1.75 3.19 1.83
N VAL A 44 2.65 3.00 2.78
CA VAL A 44 4.02 2.58 2.54
C VAL A 44 4.19 1.17 3.07
N MET A 45 4.70 0.29 2.23
CA MET A 45 4.94 -1.10 2.57
C MET A 45 6.38 -1.46 2.26
N THR A 46 6.99 -2.28 3.13
CA THR A 46 8.25 -2.94 2.82
C THR A 46 8.07 -4.44 2.83
N GLY A 47 8.74 -5.12 1.91
CA GLY A 47 8.59 -6.56 1.73
C GLY A 47 9.65 -7.17 0.83
N ASP A 48 9.71 -8.50 0.77
CA ASP A 48 10.55 -9.26 -0.16
C ASP A 48 9.64 -10.03 -1.13
N GLY A 49 9.83 -9.85 -2.44
CA GLY A 49 9.00 -10.47 -3.46
C GLY A 49 7.58 -9.91 -3.57
N THR A 50 7.32 -8.71 -3.02
CA THR A 50 5.98 -8.11 -3.07
C THR A 50 5.63 -7.60 -4.48
N ASP A 51 4.56 -8.15 -5.06
CA ASP A 51 4.01 -7.65 -6.31
C ASP A 51 3.20 -6.36 -6.10
N ALA A 52 3.86 -5.22 -6.28
CA ALA A 52 3.28 -3.89 -6.17
C ALA A 52 2.05 -3.68 -7.09
N ALA A 53 2.07 -4.24 -8.30
CA ALA A 53 0.97 -4.09 -9.25
C ALA A 53 -0.29 -4.84 -8.77
N THR A 54 -0.11 -6.06 -8.27
CA THR A 54 -1.22 -6.84 -7.70
C THR A 54 -1.81 -6.18 -6.46
N VAL A 55 -0.98 -5.66 -5.56
CA VAL A 55 -1.47 -4.94 -4.36
C VAL A 55 -2.23 -3.68 -4.75
N THR A 56 -1.67 -2.87 -5.65
CA THR A 56 -2.32 -1.64 -6.16
C THR A 56 -3.67 -1.96 -6.80
N ARG A 57 -3.74 -3.00 -7.63
CA ARG A 57 -4.99 -3.46 -8.26
C ARG A 57 -6.03 -3.91 -7.23
N ARG A 58 -5.63 -4.65 -6.19
CA ARG A 58 -6.54 -5.09 -5.11
C ARG A 58 -7.10 -3.88 -4.35
N LEU A 59 -6.26 -2.90 -4.02
CA LEU A 59 -6.67 -1.66 -3.36
C LEU A 59 -7.66 -0.88 -4.23
N ARG A 60 -7.34 -0.69 -5.52
CA ARG A 60 -8.21 0.00 -6.48
C ARG A 60 -9.58 -0.69 -6.59
N LYS A 61 -9.61 -2.01 -6.66
CA LYS A 61 -10.86 -2.80 -6.72
C LYS A 61 -11.74 -2.65 -5.47
N LYS A 62 -11.14 -2.54 -4.28
CA LYS A 62 -11.89 -2.54 -3.00
C LYS A 62 -12.18 -1.14 -2.45
N LEU A 63 -11.42 -0.14 -2.87
CA LEU A 63 -11.43 1.23 -2.33
C LEU A 63 -11.69 2.30 -3.41
N GLY A 64 -11.76 1.91 -4.68
CA GLY A 64 -12.05 2.79 -5.81
C GLY A 64 -10.79 3.38 -6.44
N TYR A 65 -9.98 4.10 -5.65
CA TYR A 65 -8.77 4.77 -6.15
C TYR A 65 -7.51 4.31 -5.40
N ALA A 66 -6.54 3.83 -6.17
CA ALA A 66 -5.19 3.56 -5.71
C ALA A 66 -4.22 3.82 -6.85
N ASP A 67 -3.13 4.51 -6.56
CA ASP A 67 -2.09 4.85 -7.53
C ASP A 67 -0.72 4.46 -7.01
N LEU A 68 0.05 3.75 -7.83
CA LEU A 68 1.39 3.30 -7.48
C LEU A 68 2.36 4.46 -7.69
N VAL A 69 2.88 5.02 -6.61
CA VAL A 69 3.72 6.23 -6.64
C VAL A 69 5.18 5.87 -6.88
N SER A 70 5.69 4.86 -6.16
CA SER A 70 7.08 4.44 -6.29
C SER A 70 7.27 2.99 -5.84
N VAL A 71 8.28 2.36 -6.44
CA VAL A 71 8.83 1.07 -6.04
C VAL A 71 10.34 1.22 -6.02
N GLU A 72 10.90 1.18 -4.82
CA GLU A 72 12.33 1.34 -4.59
C GLU A 72 12.91 0.05 -4.02
N GLN A 73 14.12 -0.30 -4.43
CA GLN A 73 14.83 -1.42 -3.82
C GLN A 73 15.51 -0.95 -2.53
N VAL A 74 15.28 -1.67 -1.44
CA VAL A 74 15.95 -1.43 -0.16
C VAL A 74 17.20 -2.30 -0.15
N LYS A 75 18.37 -1.66 0.00
CA LYS A 75 19.66 -2.34 0.13
C LYS A 75 19.84 -2.92 1.52
#